data_AF-A0A2P1PN91-F1
#
_entry.id   AF-A0A2P1PN91-F1
#
_cell.length_a   1.000
_cell.length_b   1.000
_cell.length_c   1.000
_cell.angle_alpha   90.00
_cell.angle_beta   90.00
_cell.angle_gamma   90.00
#
_symmetry.space_group_name_H-M   'P 1'
#
loop_
_entity.id
_entity.type
_entity.pdbx_description
1 polymer ?
#
loop_
_entity_poly.entity_id
_entity_poly.type
_entity_poly.pdbx_seq_one_letter_code
_entity_poly.pdbx_strand_id
1 'polypeptide(L)'
;MLTFLKILLAVFITIIILIALVFYWLKRKFGRFVKNAMQMAALLPRMPMRVRLQPMTRFDAEDAGLDETATAQLTTYQEDLQRLGFSQTGLFESERGSLLAYRHPDRPVLVLLCAEASQCTLETLALSREPKAYWQRHDNDPQTLELSHLSLQVGPLSDVASAVGAAEARQSDLRPLGPEHVVSLYERVAAMEADHFLAEKPSSQWIRQRVGKDKAAGLDAAKWAELEQSVEQQWYGALQSALNDEARRQLGWSQETWDRLSQHLALVHRYFKAGEISSWFNEEPLTERLVQQLQQQQLTDRQVFDEVNQRVDAPNKLVRVAQLKAPIPADVYLPERFLEFAKQIDAALIP
;
A
#
# COMPACT_ATOMS: atom_id res chain seq x y z
N MET A 1 50.20 45.70 13.32
CA MET A 1 49.97 44.27 13.65
C MET A 1 48.77 44.07 14.57
N LEU A 2 48.70 44.74 15.72
CA LEU A 2 47.66 44.51 16.74
C LEU A 2 46.23 44.94 16.30
N THR A 3 46.10 45.99 15.50
CA THR A 3 44.82 46.43 14.91
C THR A 3 44.30 45.48 13.83
N PHE A 4 45.19 44.95 12.99
CA PHE A 4 44.84 43.96 11.97
C PHE A 4 44.30 42.67 12.60
N LEU A 5 44.94 42.18 13.66
CA LEU A 5 44.48 41.00 14.40
C LEU A 5 43.11 41.21 15.06
N LYS A 6 42.83 42.41 15.58
CA LYS A 6 41.51 42.76 16.14
C LYS A 6 40.40 42.77 15.08
N ILE A 7 40.69 43.29 13.89
CA ILE A 7 39.75 43.29 12.76
C ILE A 7 39.47 41.86 12.32
N LEU A 8 40.51 41.03 12.19
CA LEU A 8 40.38 39.64 11.76
C LEU A 8 39.59 38.80 12.78
N LEU A 9 39.82 39.00 14.08
CA LEU A 9 39.05 38.38 15.16
C LEU A 9 37.57 38.82 15.15
N ALA A 10 37.30 40.12 14.93
CA ALA A 10 35.93 40.63 14.86
C ALA A 10 35.16 40.03 13.68
N VAL A 11 35.80 39.89 12.51
CA VAL A 11 35.21 39.22 11.34
C VAL A 11 34.92 37.75 11.65
N PHE A 12 35.84 37.05 12.29
CA PHE A 12 35.67 35.63 12.63
C PHE A 12 34.50 35.41 13.61
N ILE A 13 34.39 36.25 14.64
CA ILE A 13 33.27 36.22 15.60
C ILE A 13 31.95 36.51 14.89
N THR A 14 31.93 37.48 13.98
CA THR A 14 30.72 37.83 13.22
C THR A 14 30.24 36.67 12.35
N ILE A 15 31.17 35.96 11.69
CA ILE A 15 30.86 34.77 10.89
C ILE A 15 30.30 33.64 11.78
N ILE A 16 30.91 33.37 12.93
CA ILE A 16 30.43 32.34 13.87
C ILE A 16 29.01 32.67 14.35
N ILE A 17 28.74 33.93 14.72
CA ILE A 17 27.42 34.38 15.14
C ILE A 17 26.41 34.19 14.00
N LEU A 18 26.77 34.55 12.76
CA LEU A 18 25.91 34.38 11.60
C LEU A 18 25.56 32.89 11.36
N ILE A 19 26.56 32.01 11.42
CA ILE A 19 26.37 30.56 11.27
C ILE A 19 25.45 30.03 12.38
N ALA A 20 25.67 30.44 13.64
CA ALA A 20 24.81 30.04 14.75
C ALA A 20 23.37 30.53 14.58
N LEU A 21 23.18 31.74 14.06
CA LEU A 21 21.86 32.31 13.77
C LEU A 21 21.14 31.55 12.65
N VAL A 22 21.84 31.23 11.56
CA VAL A 22 21.32 30.42 10.45
C VAL A 22 20.97 29.01 10.94
N PHE A 23 21.85 28.37 11.73
CA PHE A 23 21.61 27.05 12.29
C PHE A 23 20.41 27.03 13.25
N TYR A 24 20.29 28.04 14.12
CA TYR A 24 19.15 28.18 15.02
C TYR A 24 17.84 28.41 14.25
N TRP A 25 17.89 29.22 13.20
CA TRP A 25 16.74 29.47 12.33
C TRP A 25 16.30 28.20 11.58
N LEU A 26 17.25 27.45 11.02
CA LEU A 26 17.03 26.14 10.39
C LEU A 26 16.43 25.15 11.39
N LYS A 27 17.06 24.97 12.56
CA LYS A 27 16.56 24.05 13.60
C LYS A 27 15.14 24.40 14.06
N ARG A 28 14.81 25.68 14.19
CA ARG A 28 13.47 26.13 14.59
C ARG A 28 12.42 25.94 13.49
N LYS A 29 12.79 26.16 12.22
CA LYS A 29 11.91 25.87 11.07
C LYS A 29 11.71 24.37 10.89
N PHE A 30 12.80 23.59 10.99
CA PHE A 30 12.78 22.13 10.87
C PHE A 30 11.98 21.49 12.00
N GLY A 31 12.14 21.95 13.25
CA GLY A 31 11.34 21.45 14.37
C GLY A 31 9.83 21.70 14.21
N ARG A 32 9.43 22.85 13.64
CA ARG A 32 8.02 23.10 13.31
C ARG A 32 7.56 22.26 12.13
N PHE A 33 8.40 22.09 11.11
CA PHE A 33 8.12 21.26 9.96
C PHE A 33 7.91 19.80 10.36
N VAL A 34 8.82 19.21 11.15
CA VAL A 34 8.71 17.84 11.67
C VAL A 34 7.47 17.67 12.53
N LYS A 35 7.16 18.64 13.41
CA LYS A 35 5.95 18.59 14.24
C LYS A 35 4.68 18.63 13.38
N ASN A 36 4.62 19.49 12.37
CA ASN A 36 3.49 19.57 11.45
C ASN A 36 3.38 18.30 10.59
N ALA A 37 4.50 17.77 10.10
CA ALA A 37 4.55 16.55 9.30
C ALA A 37 4.11 15.33 10.13
N MET A 38 4.52 15.22 11.40
CA MET A 38 4.05 14.17 12.31
C MET A 38 2.55 14.32 12.61
N GLN A 39 2.07 15.54 12.80
CA GLN A 39 0.63 15.80 12.99
C GLN A 39 -0.17 15.41 11.74
N MET A 40 0.33 15.74 10.55
CA MET A 40 -0.29 15.33 9.28
C MET A 40 -0.24 13.81 9.09
N ALA A 41 0.88 13.17 9.40
CA ALA A 41 1.03 11.72 9.32
C ALA A 41 0.03 10.98 10.24
N ALA A 42 -0.23 11.50 11.44
CA ALA A 42 -1.22 10.95 12.36
C ALA A 42 -2.69 11.12 11.89
N LEU A 43 -2.92 12.01 10.92
CA LEU A 43 -4.23 12.24 10.30
C LEU A 43 -4.41 11.42 9.02
N LEU A 44 -3.34 10.86 8.46
CA LEU A 44 -3.43 10.08 7.24
C LEU A 44 -4.20 8.79 7.53
N PRO A 45 -5.29 8.53 6.81
CA PRO A 45 -6.02 7.27 6.95
C PRO A 45 -5.10 6.12 6.53
N ARG A 46 -5.02 5.07 7.36
CA ARG A 46 -4.34 3.83 6.96
C ARG A 46 -5.01 3.27 5.71
N MET A 47 -4.26 3.17 4.62
CA MET A 47 -4.76 2.57 3.38
C MET A 47 -4.62 1.05 3.45
N PRO A 48 -5.61 0.28 2.98
CA PRO A 48 -5.41 -1.14 2.78
C PRO A 48 -4.32 -1.32 1.72
N MET A 49 -3.30 -2.08 2.08
CA MET A 49 -2.20 -2.45 1.19
C MET A 49 -2.24 -3.94 0.92
N ARG A 50 -1.79 -4.34 -0.26
CA ARG A 50 -1.50 -5.76 -0.54
C ARG A 50 -0.45 -6.22 0.45
N VAL A 51 -0.64 -7.40 1.03
CA VAL A 51 0.27 -7.96 2.02
C VAL A 51 0.96 -9.17 1.42
N ARG A 52 2.26 -9.31 1.69
CA ARG A 52 3.01 -10.55 1.49
C ARG A 52 3.47 -11.07 2.84
N LEU A 53 3.21 -12.34 3.09
CA LEU A 53 3.58 -13.03 4.30
C LEU A 53 4.87 -13.81 4.07
N GLN A 54 5.86 -13.59 4.92
CA GLN A 54 7.09 -14.37 4.94
C GLN A 54 7.08 -15.29 6.16
N PRO A 55 7.34 -16.60 6.00
CA PRO A 55 7.36 -17.51 7.15
C PRO A 55 8.50 -17.14 8.10
N MET A 56 8.21 -17.12 9.39
CA MET A 56 9.23 -16.94 10.43
C MET A 56 9.41 -18.22 11.23
N THR A 57 10.60 -18.41 11.79
CA THR A 57 10.92 -19.56 12.65
C THR A 57 10.70 -19.28 14.14
N ARG A 58 10.77 -18.01 14.55
CA ARG A 58 10.55 -17.58 15.94
C ARG A 58 9.86 -16.23 15.99
N PHE A 59 9.05 -16.03 17.01
CA PHE A 59 8.48 -14.74 17.35
C PHE A 59 9.16 -14.25 18.62
N ASP A 60 9.66 -13.02 18.59
CA ASP A 60 10.21 -12.34 19.76
C ASP A 60 9.60 -10.94 19.81
N ALA A 61 8.93 -10.63 20.94
CA ALA A 61 8.21 -9.38 21.12
C ALA A 61 9.15 -8.16 21.16
N GLU A 62 10.38 -8.35 21.65
CA GLU A 62 11.41 -7.31 21.65
C GLU A 62 11.91 -7.03 20.22
N ASP A 63 12.20 -8.10 19.45
CA ASP A 63 12.60 -7.97 18.04
C ASP A 63 11.48 -7.34 17.19
N ALA A 64 10.21 -7.62 17.52
CA ALA A 64 9.04 -7.04 16.85
C ALA A 64 8.74 -5.59 17.27
N GLY A 65 9.51 -5.03 18.21
CA GLY A 65 9.36 -3.64 18.67
C GLY A 65 8.02 -3.37 19.34
N LEU A 66 7.41 -4.38 19.97
CA LEU A 66 6.15 -4.23 20.68
C LEU A 66 6.35 -3.45 21.97
N ASP A 67 5.45 -2.51 22.25
CA ASP A 67 5.37 -1.89 23.57
C ASP A 67 4.75 -2.86 24.61
N GLU A 68 4.82 -2.47 25.89
CA GLU A 68 4.30 -3.27 27.00
C GLU A 68 2.79 -3.55 26.86
N THR A 69 2.03 -2.63 26.27
CA THR A 69 0.58 -2.75 26.12
C THR A 69 0.24 -3.79 25.05
N ALA A 70 0.88 -3.69 23.88
CA ALA A 70 0.73 -4.64 22.79
C ALA A 70 1.18 -6.04 23.20
N THR A 71 2.28 -6.14 23.96
CA THR A 71 2.79 -7.41 24.50
C THR A 71 1.81 -8.06 25.48
N ALA A 72 1.23 -7.29 26.39
CA ALA A 72 0.23 -7.78 27.34
C ALA A 72 -1.06 -8.23 26.64
N GLN A 73 -1.52 -7.47 25.64
CA GLN A 73 -2.68 -7.83 24.82
C GLN A 73 -2.46 -9.12 24.04
N LEU A 74 -1.31 -9.23 23.36
CA LEU A 74 -0.94 -10.44 22.61
C LEU A 74 -0.94 -11.66 23.52
N THR A 75 -0.28 -11.57 24.67
CA THR A 75 -0.23 -12.66 25.66
C THR A 75 -1.63 -13.08 26.10
N THR A 76 -2.51 -12.12 26.40
CA THR A 76 -3.90 -12.38 26.79
C THR A 76 -4.65 -13.14 25.70
N TYR A 77 -4.56 -12.69 24.44
CA TYR A 77 -5.23 -13.37 23.33
C TYR A 77 -4.68 -14.78 23.06
N GLN A 78 -3.37 -14.98 23.21
CA GLN A 78 -2.77 -16.31 23.07
C GLN A 78 -3.28 -17.29 24.13
N GLU A 79 -3.36 -16.86 25.40
CA GLU A 79 -3.90 -17.67 26.49
C GLU A 79 -5.37 -18.02 26.25
N ASP A 80 -6.18 -17.05 25.84
CA ASP A 80 -7.60 -17.27 25.58
C ASP A 80 -7.84 -18.22 24.40
N LEU A 81 -7.04 -18.11 23.33
CA LEU A 81 -7.10 -19.04 22.21
C LEU A 81 -6.73 -20.46 22.63
N GLN A 82 -5.70 -20.63 23.44
CA GLN A 82 -5.33 -21.94 23.99
C GLN A 82 -6.45 -22.53 24.86
N ARG A 83 -7.08 -21.72 25.71
CA ARG A 83 -8.25 -22.14 26.52
C ARG A 83 -9.43 -22.57 25.65
N LEU A 84 -9.63 -21.93 24.50
CA LEU A 84 -10.67 -22.26 23.52
C LEU A 84 -10.31 -23.47 22.64
N GLY A 85 -9.14 -24.09 22.83
CA GLY A 85 -8.69 -25.27 22.09
C GLY A 85 -8.01 -24.97 20.75
N PHE A 86 -7.65 -23.70 20.50
CA PHE A 86 -6.85 -23.33 19.34
C PHE A 86 -5.36 -23.61 19.59
N SER A 87 -4.68 -24.05 18.54
CA SER A 87 -3.24 -24.30 18.52
C SER A 87 -2.59 -23.41 17.45
N GLN A 88 -1.38 -22.92 17.72
CA GLN A 88 -0.64 -22.13 16.74
C GLN A 88 -0.21 -23.02 15.56
N THR A 89 -0.55 -22.61 14.35
CA THR A 89 -0.25 -23.34 13.11
C THR A 89 0.71 -22.61 12.19
N GLY A 90 0.93 -21.31 12.41
CA GLY A 90 1.81 -20.53 11.57
C GLY A 90 2.33 -19.27 12.25
N LEU A 91 3.48 -18.82 11.79
CA LEU A 91 4.10 -17.57 12.19
C LEU A 91 4.66 -16.91 10.95
N PHE A 92 4.28 -15.65 10.75
CA PHE A 92 4.61 -14.90 9.55
C PHE A 92 4.98 -13.47 9.88
N GLU A 93 5.84 -12.89 9.05
CA GLU A 93 6.15 -11.47 9.04
C GLU A 93 5.46 -10.82 7.84
N SER A 94 5.04 -9.58 8.02
CA SER A 94 4.48 -8.73 6.99
C SER A 94 4.96 -7.30 7.15
N GLU A 95 4.74 -6.47 6.12
CA GLU A 95 4.97 -5.02 6.21
C GLU A 95 4.13 -4.34 7.31
N ARG A 96 3.07 -4.99 7.79
CA ARG A 96 2.22 -4.48 8.87
C ARG A 96 2.70 -4.91 10.26
N GLY A 97 3.60 -5.89 10.34
CA GLY A 97 4.04 -6.49 11.59
C GLY A 97 4.01 -8.01 11.55
N SER A 98 4.12 -8.63 12.73
CA SER A 98 4.11 -10.09 12.88
C SER A 98 2.68 -10.63 12.93
N LEU A 99 2.47 -11.82 12.36
CA LEU A 99 1.18 -12.47 12.26
C LEU A 99 1.29 -13.91 12.78
N LEU A 100 0.54 -14.21 13.84
CA LEU A 100 0.47 -15.52 14.45
C LEU A 100 -0.86 -16.18 14.08
N ALA A 101 -0.81 -17.31 13.38
CA ALA A 101 -2.00 -18.03 12.95
C ALA A 101 -2.34 -19.18 13.90
N TYR A 102 -3.61 -19.26 14.31
CA TYR A 102 -4.16 -20.23 15.24
C TYR A 102 -5.35 -20.96 14.63
N ARG A 103 -5.40 -22.28 14.86
CA ARG A 103 -6.47 -23.15 14.36
C ARG A 103 -7.00 -24.06 15.45
N HIS A 104 -8.30 -24.31 15.40
CA HIS A 104 -8.95 -25.38 16.15
C HIS A 104 -9.20 -26.59 15.23
N PRO A 105 -9.02 -27.85 15.70
CA PRO A 105 -9.21 -29.04 14.87
C PRO A 105 -10.62 -29.15 14.28
N ASP A 106 -11.64 -28.84 15.09
CA ASP A 106 -13.05 -29.05 14.73
C ASP A 106 -13.83 -27.79 14.32
N ARG A 107 -13.19 -26.60 14.31
CA ARG A 107 -13.89 -25.35 13.97
C ARG A 107 -13.44 -24.87 12.58
N PRO A 108 -14.36 -24.38 11.74
CA PRO A 108 -14.04 -23.93 10.37
C PRO A 108 -13.47 -22.50 10.33
N VAL A 109 -12.89 -22.03 11.42
CA VAL A 109 -12.39 -20.66 11.60
C VAL A 109 -10.91 -20.71 11.94
N LEU A 110 -10.13 -19.86 11.29
CA LEU A 110 -8.75 -19.54 11.61
C LEU A 110 -8.75 -18.24 12.42
N VAL A 111 -7.93 -18.16 13.46
CA VAL A 111 -7.70 -16.90 14.18
C VAL A 111 -6.30 -16.41 13.88
N LEU A 112 -6.16 -15.14 13.57
CA LEU A 112 -4.89 -14.46 13.34
C LEU A 112 -4.70 -13.42 14.43
N LEU A 113 -3.53 -13.43 15.08
CA LEU A 113 -3.11 -12.34 15.94
C LEU A 113 -2.08 -11.53 15.18
N CYS A 114 -2.42 -10.29 14.87
CA CYS A 114 -1.54 -9.34 14.20
C CYS A 114 -0.91 -8.46 15.28
N ALA A 115 0.41 -8.52 15.41
CA ALA A 115 1.19 -7.79 16.38
C ALA A 115 1.94 -6.65 15.67
N GLU A 116 1.53 -5.41 15.95
CA GLU A 116 2.17 -4.18 15.51
C GLU A 116 2.79 -3.45 16.71
N ALA A 117 3.77 -2.57 16.47
CA ALA A 117 4.55 -1.92 17.52
C ALA A 117 3.75 -1.38 18.74
N SER A 118 2.56 -0.83 18.52
CA SER A 118 1.74 -0.22 19.58
C SER A 118 0.37 -0.88 19.78
N GLN A 119 0.08 -2.00 19.11
CA GLN A 119 -1.22 -2.66 19.21
C GLN A 119 -1.15 -4.11 18.77
N CYS A 120 -1.96 -4.95 19.43
CA CYS A 120 -2.26 -6.29 18.92
C CYS A 120 -3.72 -6.34 18.49
N THR A 121 -3.98 -6.81 17.27
CA THR A 121 -5.33 -7.02 16.75
C THR A 121 -5.61 -8.50 16.56
N LEU A 122 -6.86 -8.88 16.83
CA LEU A 122 -7.37 -10.23 16.60
C LEU A 122 -8.24 -10.22 15.35
N GLU A 123 -7.93 -11.10 14.42
CA GLU A 123 -8.70 -11.32 13.21
C GLU A 123 -9.19 -12.76 13.16
N THR A 124 -10.37 -12.99 12.59
CA THR A 124 -10.87 -14.35 12.35
C THR A 124 -11.13 -14.52 10.86
N LEU A 125 -10.60 -15.58 10.25
CA LEU A 125 -10.80 -15.92 8.85
C LEU A 125 -11.59 -17.20 8.69
N ALA A 126 -12.54 -17.20 7.74
CA ALA A 126 -13.24 -18.40 7.33
C ALA A 126 -13.49 -18.43 5.82
N LEU A 127 -13.53 -19.64 5.26
CA LEU A 127 -13.82 -19.88 3.85
C LEU A 127 -15.24 -20.41 3.68
N SER A 128 -16.02 -19.77 2.80
CA SER A 128 -17.33 -20.29 2.40
C SER A 128 -17.22 -21.46 1.43
N ARG A 129 -18.25 -22.31 1.40
CA ARG A 129 -18.48 -23.35 0.40
C ARG A 129 -18.78 -22.76 -0.96
N GLU A 130 -19.29 -21.54 -0.97
CA GLU A 130 -19.39 -20.75 -2.18
C GLU A 130 -17.98 -20.29 -2.62
N PRO A 131 -17.62 -20.50 -3.89
CA PRO A 131 -16.24 -20.36 -4.37
C PRO A 131 -15.67 -18.92 -4.36
N LYS A 132 -16.40 -17.94 -3.81
CA LYS A 132 -16.05 -16.51 -3.85
C LYS A 132 -16.25 -15.74 -2.55
N ALA A 133 -16.63 -16.39 -1.44
CA ALA A 133 -16.91 -15.69 -0.19
C ALA A 133 -15.87 -16.03 0.91
N TYR A 134 -15.30 -14.97 1.49
CA TYR A 134 -14.35 -15.01 2.60
C TYR A 134 -14.83 -14.07 3.71
N TRP A 135 -14.59 -14.43 4.96
CA TRP A 135 -15.02 -13.66 6.13
C TRP A 135 -13.81 -13.20 6.95
N GLN A 136 -13.76 -11.92 7.33
CA GLN A 136 -12.74 -11.35 8.22
C GLN A 136 -13.35 -10.28 9.16
N ARG A 137 -12.85 -10.18 10.39
CA ARG A 137 -13.35 -9.27 11.44
C ARG A 137 -12.21 -8.53 12.16
N HIS A 138 -12.40 -7.25 12.48
CA HIS A 138 -11.41 -6.29 13.03
C HIS A 138 -12.02 -5.24 13.97
N ASP A 139 -11.25 -4.57 14.83
CA ASP A 139 -11.80 -3.67 15.85
C ASP A 139 -12.36 -2.26 15.39
N ASN A 140 -13.55 -1.85 15.88
CA ASN A 140 -14.36 -0.58 15.83
C ASN A 140 -15.20 -0.24 14.54
N ASP A 141 -16.56 -0.36 14.62
CA ASP A 141 -17.68 0.12 13.74
C ASP A 141 -18.31 -0.84 12.66
N PRO A 142 -19.67 -1.03 12.58
CA PRO A 142 -20.38 -1.81 11.55
C PRO A 142 -21.15 -0.96 10.50
N GLN A 143 -21.12 -1.30 9.20
CA GLN A 143 -21.86 -0.65 8.08
C GLN A 143 -22.15 -1.51 6.79
N THR A 144 -22.93 -2.59 6.82
CA THR A 144 -22.94 -3.64 5.75
C THR A 144 -23.01 -3.10 4.30
N LEU A 145 -22.16 -3.56 3.37
CA LEU A 145 -22.24 -3.24 1.93
C LEU A 145 -22.47 -4.51 1.07
N GLU A 146 -23.14 -4.35 -0.07
CA GLU A 146 -23.72 -5.44 -0.89
C GLU A 146 -22.74 -6.18 -1.82
N LEU A 147 -23.17 -7.40 -2.18
CA LEU A 147 -22.51 -8.51 -2.90
C LEU A 147 -21.81 -8.23 -4.25
N SER A 148 -21.97 -7.07 -4.90
CA SER A 148 -21.12 -6.70 -6.06
C SER A 148 -19.79 -6.07 -5.63
N HIS A 149 -19.67 -5.75 -4.35
CA HIS A 149 -18.49 -5.28 -3.67
C HIS A 149 -18.15 -6.32 -2.59
N LEU A 150 -16.90 -6.75 -2.55
CA LEU A 150 -16.41 -7.55 -1.44
C LEU A 150 -16.40 -6.66 -0.20
N SER A 151 -17.55 -6.57 0.46
CA SER A 151 -17.80 -5.79 1.65
C SER A 151 -17.25 -6.54 2.85
N LEU A 152 -16.01 -6.20 3.21
CA LEU A 152 -15.53 -6.45 4.55
C LEU A 152 -16.22 -5.49 5.51
N GLN A 153 -16.90 -6.10 6.47
CA GLN A 153 -17.07 -5.51 7.76
C GLN A 153 -17.04 -6.57 8.81
N VAL A 154 -16.42 -6.23 9.92
CA VAL A 154 -17.13 -5.92 11.16
C VAL A 154 -16.08 -5.41 12.13
N GLY A 155 -16.48 -4.38 12.89
CA GLY A 155 -15.84 -3.78 14.05
C GLY A 155 -15.58 -4.73 15.25
N PRO A 156 -15.30 -4.15 16.42
CA PRO A 156 -14.53 -4.76 17.49
C PRO A 156 -15.37 -5.66 18.34
N LEU A 157 -14.81 -6.77 18.78
CA LEU A 157 -15.21 -7.25 20.11
C LEU A 157 -14.00 -7.90 20.76
N SER A 158 -13.56 -7.27 21.84
CA SER A 158 -13.73 -7.79 23.21
C SER A 158 -14.08 -9.27 23.32
N ASP A 159 -13.32 -9.98 24.16
CA ASP A 159 -13.36 -11.42 24.40
C ASP A 159 -13.19 -12.29 23.14
N VAL A 160 -12.09 -13.03 23.09
CA VAL A 160 -11.74 -13.97 22.01
C VAL A 160 -12.87 -14.96 21.72
N ALA A 161 -13.59 -15.44 22.74
CA ALA A 161 -14.68 -16.40 22.57
C ALA A 161 -15.85 -15.77 21.79
N SER A 162 -16.17 -14.52 22.08
CA SER A 162 -17.19 -13.74 21.36
C SER A 162 -16.77 -13.43 19.92
N ALA A 163 -15.48 -13.24 19.65
CA ALA A 163 -14.95 -13.09 18.29
C ALA A 163 -15.13 -14.37 17.46
N VAL A 164 -14.68 -15.51 18.00
CA VAL A 164 -14.81 -16.83 17.36
C VAL A 164 -16.28 -17.21 17.16
N GLY A 165 -17.12 -17.05 18.19
CA GLY A 165 -18.54 -17.42 18.15
C GLY A 165 -19.34 -16.63 17.10
N ALA A 166 -19.00 -15.36 16.85
CA ALA A 166 -19.65 -14.57 15.81
C ALA A 166 -19.24 -14.98 14.39
N ALA A 167 -17.95 -15.33 14.19
CA ALA A 167 -17.48 -15.87 12.92
C ALA A 167 -18.15 -17.23 12.63
N GLU A 168 -18.27 -18.05 13.66
CA GLU A 168 -18.98 -19.32 13.63
C GLU A 168 -20.49 -19.17 13.40
N ALA A 169 -21.17 -18.18 13.96
CA ALA A 169 -22.61 -18.03 13.81
C ALA A 169 -23.07 -17.86 12.34
N ARG A 170 -22.17 -17.55 11.41
CA ARG A 170 -22.42 -17.54 9.96
C ARG A 170 -22.22 -18.93 9.30
N GLN A 171 -22.44 -19.98 10.09
CA GLN A 171 -21.96 -21.36 9.95
C GLN A 171 -22.48 -22.19 8.78
N SER A 172 -23.62 -21.85 8.17
CA SER A 172 -24.33 -22.79 7.27
C SER A 172 -23.46 -23.27 6.09
N ASP A 173 -22.52 -22.43 5.67
CA ASP A 173 -21.75 -22.65 4.45
C ASP A 173 -20.23 -22.64 4.65
N LEU A 174 -19.68 -22.79 5.85
CA LEU A 174 -18.22 -22.72 6.01
C LEU A 174 -17.51 -24.05 5.70
N ARG A 175 -16.24 -23.96 5.28
CA ARG A 175 -15.33 -25.10 5.08
C ARG A 175 -14.15 -25.02 6.07
N PRO A 176 -13.69 -26.17 6.61
CA PRO A 176 -12.43 -26.21 7.35
C PRO A 176 -11.26 -25.73 6.49
N LEU A 177 -10.36 -24.94 7.09
CA LEU A 177 -9.14 -24.45 6.44
C LEU A 177 -7.93 -25.28 6.88
N GLY A 178 -7.17 -25.78 5.90
CA GLY A 178 -5.87 -26.39 6.14
C GLY A 178 -4.77 -25.34 6.35
N PRO A 179 -3.70 -25.66 7.10
CA PRO A 179 -2.60 -24.74 7.39
C PRO A 179 -1.88 -24.23 6.13
N GLU A 180 -1.81 -25.04 5.08
CA GLU A 180 -1.19 -24.71 3.79
C GLU A 180 -1.91 -23.58 3.03
N HIS A 181 -3.16 -23.29 3.38
CA HIS A 181 -3.96 -22.27 2.70
C HIS A 181 -3.91 -20.90 3.39
N VAL A 182 -3.41 -20.81 4.62
CA VAL A 182 -3.44 -19.60 5.46
C VAL A 182 -2.79 -18.41 4.75
N VAL A 183 -1.59 -18.59 4.22
CA VAL A 183 -0.84 -17.54 3.52
C VAL A 183 -1.61 -17.07 2.29
N SER A 184 -1.91 -18.02 1.39
CA SER A 184 -2.60 -17.72 0.13
C SER A 184 -3.95 -17.04 0.34
N LEU A 185 -4.66 -17.42 1.41
CA LEU A 185 -5.94 -16.87 1.77
C LEU A 185 -5.79 -15.44 2.29
N TYR A 186 -4.92 -15.23 3.26
CA TYR A 186 -4.69 -13.92 3.87
C TYR A 186 -4.24 -12.88 2.84
N GLU A 187 -3.22 -13.23 2.05
CA GLU A 187 -2.70 -12.34 1.01
C GLU A 187 -3.76 -12.02 -0.05
N ARG A 188 -4.60 -13.01 -0.40
CA ARG A 188 -5.69 -12.82 -1.36
C ARG A 188 -6.78 -11.90 -0.80
N VAL A 189 -7.17 -12.07 0.45
CA VAL A 189 -8.16 -11.20 1.10
C VAL A 189 -7.60 -9.77 1.20
N ALA A 190 -6.37 -9.61 1.69
CA ALA A 190 -5.70 -8.31 1.75
C ALA A 190 -5.58 -7.66 0.37
N ALA A 191 -5.28 -8.45 -0.69
CA ALA A 191 -5.23 -7.96 -2.05
C ALA A 191 -6.60 -7.53 -2.58
N MET A 192 -7.67 -8.27 -2.26
CA MET A 192 -9.03 -7.92 -2.66
C MET A 192 -9.53 -6.65 -1.96
N GLU A 193 -9.21 -6.46 -0.68
CA GLU A 193 -9.50 -5.22 0.05
C GLU A 193 -8.75 -4.03 -0.53
N ALA A 194 -7.44 -4.21 -0.76
CA ALA A 194 -6.62 -3.19 -1.41
C ALA A 194 -7.20 -2.86 -2.78
N ASP A 195 -7.56 -3.86 -3.59
CA ASP A 195 -8.09 -3.65 -4.92
C ASP A 195 -9.44 -2.92 -4.91
N HIS A 196 -10.32 -3.26 -3.97
CA HIS A 196 -11.59 -2.57 -3.79
C HIS A 196 -11.39 -1.09 -3.43
N PHE A 197 -10.46 -0.81 -2.52
CA PHE A 197 -10.11 0.56 -2.14
C PHE A 197 -9.43 1.34 -3.28
N LEU A 198 -8.55 0.68 -4.03
CA LEU A 198 -7.81 1.26 -5.14
C LEU A 198 -8.66 1.43 -6.40
N ALA A 199 -9.84 0.80 -6.45
CA ALA A 199 -10.75 0.90 -7.58
C ALA A 199 -11.10 2.35 -7.88
N GLU A 200 -11.30 3.19 -6.86
CA GLU A 200 -11.68 4.60 -7.03
C GLU A 200 -10.76 5.55 -6.26
N LYS A 201 -10.56 6.74 -6.84
CA LYS A 201 -9.83 7.82 -6.18
C LYS A 201 -10.56 8.24 -4.90
N PRO A 202 -9.88 8.36 -3.74
CA PRO A 202 -10.49 8.80 -2.50
C PRO A 202 -11.16 10.17 -2.65
N SER A 203 -12.42 10.27 -2.24
CA SER A 203 -13.16 11.54 -2.26
C SER A 203 -12.85 12.38 -1.03
N SER A 204 -12.93 13.71 -1.15
CA SER A 204 -12.75 14.63 -0.01
C SER A 204 -13.72 14.29 1.14
N GLN A 205 -14.94 13.83 0.84
CA GLN A 205 -15.91 13.38 1.84
C GLN A 205 -15.42 12.14 2.59
N TRP A 206 -14.90 11.14 1.87
CA TRP A 206 -14.35 9.93 2.47
C TRP A 206 -13.17 10.25 3.40
N ILE A 207 -12.27 11.14 2.96
CA ILE A 207 -11.11 11.57 3.76
C ILE A 207 -11.59 12.23 5.05
N ARG A 208 -12.54 13.17 4.96
CA ARG A 208 -13.11 13.86 6.13
C ARG A 208 -13.79 12.91 7.12
N GLN A 209 -14.50 11.90 6.62
CA GLN A 209 -15.12 10.88 7.46
C GLN A 209 -14.07 10.10 8.25
N ARG A 210 -12.97 9.68 7.60
CA ARG A 210 -11.91 8.90 8.27
C ARG A 210 -11.01 9.69 9.21
N VAL A 211 -10.78 10.97 8.93
CA VAL A 211 -10.07 11.85 9.89
C VAL A 211 -10.88 11.96 11.19
N GLY A 212 -12.22 11.97 11.09
CA GLY A 212 -13.10 12.09 12.24
C GLY A 212 -13.22 13.53 12.73
N LYS A 213 -14.35 13.84 13.39
CA LYS A 213 -14.71 15.22 13.76
C LYS A 213 -13.72 15.85 14.74
N ASP A 214 -13.20 15.08 15.69
CA ASP A 214 -12.33 15.60 16.76
C ASP A 214 -10.94 15.97 16.23
N LYS A 215 -10.38 15.14 15.34
CA LYS A 215 -9.09 15.42 14.69
C LYS A 215 -9.22 16.50 13.60
N ALA A 216 -10.41 16.63 12.99
CA ALA A 216 -10.72 17.65 12.00
C ALA A 216 -10.84 19.07 12.56
N ALA A 217 -11.17 19.21 13.85
CA ALA A 217 -11.53 20.50 14.48
C ALA A 217 -10.40 21.57 14.47
N GLY A 218 -9.15 21.18 14.19
CA GLY A 218 -7.99 22.07 14.12
C GLY A 218 -7.40 22.31 12.73
N LEU A 219 -8.05 21.81 11.67
CA LEU A 219 -7.55 21.92 10.29
C LEU A 219 -8.17 23.12 9.57
N ASP A 220 -7.32 24.04 9.13
CA ASP A 220 -7.71 25.11 8.21
C ASP A 220 -7.83 24.58 6.76
N ALA A 221 -8.31 25.43 5.85
CA ALA A 221 -8.52 25.05 4.44
C ALA A 221 -7.22 24.64 3.72
N ALA A 222 -6.07 25.24 4.08
CA ALA A 222 -4.79 24.91 3.45
C ALA A 222 -4.31 23.53 3.88
N LYS A 223 -4.41 23.20 5.17
CA LYS A 223 -4.08 21.87 5.70
C LYS A 223 -5.02 20.78 5.18
N TRP A 224 -6.29 21.11 4.96
CA TRP A 224 -7.21 20.19 4.29
C TRP A 224 -6.77 19.89 2.86
N ALA A 225 -6.40 20.90 2.08
CA ALA A 225 -5.88 20.70 0.73
C ALA A 225 -4.59 19.87 0.72
N GLU A 226 -3.66 20.14 1.65
CA GLU A 226 -2.42 19.37 1.81
C GLU A 226 -2.69 17.90 2.18
N LEU A 227 -3.66 17.65 3.07
CA LEU A 227 -4.06 16.30 3.45
C LEU A 227 -4.70 15.55 2.27
N GLU A 228 -5.64 16.20 1.57
CA GLU A 228 -6.30 15.61 0.40
C GLU A 228 -5.28 15.27 -0.70
N GLN A 229 -4.31 16.15 -0.95
CA GLN A 229 -3.21 15.90 -1.88
C GLN A 229 -2.31 14.74 -1.42
N SER A 230 -1.98 14.67 -0.13
CA SER A 230 -1.13 13.61 0.42
C SER A 230 -1.81 12.24 0.32
N VAL A 231 -3.11 12.17 0.62
CA VAL A 231 -3.91 10.96 0.46
C VAL A 231 -4.01 10.56 -1.01
N GLU A 232 -4.22 11.52 -1.92
CA GLU A 232 -4.25 11.23 -3.35
C GLU A 232 -2.91 10.66 -3.83
N GLN A 233 -1.78 11.23 -3.41
CA GLN A 233 -0.44 10.77 -3.79
C GLN A 233 -0.17 9.35 -3.27
N GLN A 234 -0.51 9.07 -2.01
CA GLN A 234 -0.35 7.75 -1.42
C GLN A 234 -1.24 6.71 -2.12
N TRP A 235 -2.50 7.06 -2.40
CA TRP A 235 -3.41 6.19 -3.14
C TRP A 235 -2.88 5.90 -4.54
N TYR A 236 -2.37 6.93 -5.24
CA TYR A 236 -1.81 6.76 -6.58
C TYR A 236 -0.56 5.87 -6.57
N GLY A 237 0.34 6.05 -5.60
CA GLY A 237 1.49 5.17 -5.42
C GLY A 237 1.10 3.72 -5.13
N ALA A 238 0.10 3.51 -4.27
CA ALA A 238 -0.43 2.17 -3.98
C ALA A 238 -1.10 1.53 -5.20
N LEU A 239 -1.85 2.32 -6.00
CA LEU A 239 -2.45 1.89 -7.26
C LEU A 239 -1.38 1.43 -8.26
N GLN A 240 -0.32 2.23 -8.45
CA GLN A 240 0.79 1.90 -9.32
C GLN A 240 1.52 0.62 -8.87
N SER A 241 1.77 0.49 -7.56
CA SER A 241 2.35 -0.73 -7.00
C SER A 241 1.47 -1.96 -7.25
N ALA A 242 0.16 -1.86 -7.01
CA ALA A 242 -0.78 -2.96 -7.24
C ALA A 242 -0.90 -3.36 -8.72
N LEU A 243 -0.89 -2.39 -9.63
CA LEU A 243 -0.90 -2.63 -11.07
C LEU A 243 0.40 -3.28 -11.54
N ASN A 244 1.56 -2.84 -11.03
CA ASN A 244 2.85 -3.47 -11.32
C ASN A 244 2.89 -4.92 -10.83
N ASP A 245 2.42 -5.19 -9.61
CA ASP A 245 2.31 -6.55 -9.07
C ASP A 245 1.39 -7.43 -9.92
N GLU A 246 0.27 -6.89 -10.39
CA GLU A 246 -0.64 -7.62 -11.28
C GLU A 246 -0.03 -7.85 -12.67
N ALA A 247 0.64 -6.85 -13.25
CA ALA A 247 1.35 -6.98 -14.51
C ALA A 247 2.43 -8.07 -14.42
N ARG A 248 3.22 -8.08 -13.34
CA ARG A 248 4.21 -9.12 -13.08
C ARG A 248 3.61 -10.51 -13.06
N ARG A 249 2.47 -10.69 -12.36
CA ARG A 249 1.77 -11.98 -12.30
C ARG A 249 1.24 -12.42 -13.67
N GLN A 250 0.65 -11.50 -14.43
CA GLN A 250 0.06 -11.84 -15.73
C GLN A 250 1.08 -12.10 -16.83
N LEU A 251 2.19 -11.35 -16.84
CA LEU A 251 3.25 -11.54 -17.82
C LEU A 251 4.02 -12.83 -17.57
N GLY A 252 4.05 -13.33 -16.33
CA GLY A 252 4.70 -14.60 -15.97
C GLY A 252 6.23 -14.57 -16.13
N TRP A 253 6.80 -13.37 -16.27
CA TRP A 253 8.24 -13.17 -16.45
C TRP A 253 9.04 -13.62 -15.23
N SER A 254 10.24 -14.14 -15.49
CA SER A 254 11.22 -14.41 -14.42
C SER A 254 11.59 -13.13 -13.67
N GLN A 255 12.13 -13.27 -12.45
CA GLN A 255 12.62 -12.13 -11.68
C GLN A 255 13.68 -11.32 -12.47
N GLU A 256 14.58 -12.00 -13.19
CA GLU A 256 15.59 -11.34 -14.02
C GLU A 256 14.97 -10.54 -15.19
N THR A 257 14.03 -11.14 -15.92
CA THR A 257 13.30 -10.43 -16.98
C THR A 257 12.56 -9.20 -16.40
N TRP A 258 11.90 -9.36 -15.26
CA TRP A 258 11.17 -8.29 -14.59
C TRP A 258 12.08 -7.12 -14.18
N ASP A 259 13.21 -7.40 -13.53
CA ASP A 259 14.12 -6.37 -13.05
C ASP A 259 14.72 -5.54 -14.19
N ARG A 260 14.90 -6.14 -15.38
CA ARG A 260 15.40 -5.44 -16.56
C ARG A 260 14.33 -4.65 -17.29
N LEU A 261 13.10 -5.15 -17.35
CA LEU A 261 12.06 -4.61 -18.23
C LEU A 261 10.99 -3.78 -17.53
N SER A 262 10.78 -3.95 -16.22
CA SER A 262 9.70 -3.27 -15.47
C SER A 262 9.74 -1.75 -15.59
N GLN A 263 10.93 -1.14 -15.61
CA GLN A 263 11.10 0.31 -15.80
C GLN A 263 10.67 0.82 -17.19
N HIS A 264 10.53 -0.07 -18.17
CA HIS A 264 10.11 0.25 -19.53
C HIS A 264 8.63 -0.04 -19.79
N LEU A 265 7.90 -0.53 -18.78
CA LEU A 265 6.47 -0.77 -18.89
C LEU A 265 5.70 0.54 -18.78
N ALA A 266 4.77 0.75 -19.70
CA ALA A 266 3.78 1.80 -19.61
C ALA A 266 2.44 1.19 -19.15
N LEU A 267 1.96 1.62 -18.00
CA LEU A 267 0.67 1.23 -17.44
C LEU A 267 -0.37 2.30 -17.78
N VAL A 268 -1.25 2.01 -18.74
CA VAL A 268 -2.28 2.95 -19.17
C VAL A 268 -3.62 2.55 -18.57
N HIS A 269 -4.13 3.37 -17.66
CA HIS A 269 -5.39 3.19 -16.94
C HIS A 269 -6.12 4.53 -16.79
N ARG A 270 -7.39 4.56 -16.37
CA ARG A 270 -8.21 5.80 -16.36
C ARG A 270 -7.69 6.99 -15.52
N TYR A 271 -6.66 6.80 -14.71
CA TYR A 271 -6.12 7.82 -13.80
C TYR A 271 -4.65 8.18 -14.09
N PHE A 272 -4.05 7.59 -15.13
CA PHE A 272 -2.71 7.97 -15.56
C PHE A 272 -2.71 9.43 -16.02
N LYS A 273 -1.57 10.09 -15.91
CA LYS A 273 -1.44 11.51 -16.25
C LYS A 273 -0.62 11.66 -17.51
N ALA A 274 -0.98 12.60 -18.38
CA ALA A 274 -0.18 12.88 -19.58
C ALA A 274 1.29 13.23 -19.31
N GLY A 275 1.62 13.73 -18.11
CA GLY A 275 3.01 13.94 -17.69
C GLY A 275 3.85 12.65 -17.64
N GLU A 276 3.22 11.48 -17.52
CA GLU A 276 3.89 10.17 -17.53
C GLU A 276 4.16 9.69 -18.96
N ILE A 277 3.47 10.22 -19.97
CA ILE A 277 3.65 9.81 -21.37
C ILE A 277 5.08 10.11 -21.83
N SER A 278 5.60 11.29 -21.50
CA SER A 278 6.94 11.70 -21.90
C SER A 278 8.03 10.76 -21.38
N SER A 279 7.89 10.22 -20.16
CA SER A 279 8.87 9.30 -19.59
C SER A 279 8.86 7.93 -20.26
N TRP A 280 7.70 7.46 -20.73
CA TRP A 280 7.59 6.18 -21.45
C TRP A 280 8.28 6.17 -22.82
N PHE A 281 8.37 7.35 -23.45
CA PHE A 281 9.01 7.53 -24.76
C PHE A 281 10.42 8.14 -24.64
N ASN A 282 11.15 7.83 -23.56
CA ASN A 282 12.55 8.24 -23.33
C ASN A 282 12.81 9.77 -23.29
N GLU A 283 11.84 10.57 -22.87
CA GLU A 283 12.02 12.03 -22.70
C GLU A 283 12.54 12.76 -23.94
N GLU A 284 12.18 12.30 -25.15
CA GLU A 284 12.53 13.05 -26.35
C GLU A 284 11.88 14.44 -26.30
N PRO A 285 12.64 15.54 -26.51
CA PRO A 285 12.10 16.91 -26.45
C PRO A 285 10.94 17.16 -27.42
N LEU A 286 10.85 16.36 -28.48
CA LEU A 286 9.76 16.38 -29.45
C LEU A 286 8.48 15.76 -28.87
N THR A 287 8.59 14.69 -28.09
CA THR A 287 7.46 14.05 -27.41
C THR A 287 6.85 14.97 -26.38
N GLU A 288 7.66 15.66 -25.56
CA GLU A 288 7.14 16.57 -24.55
C GLU A 288 6.35 17.73 -25.18
N ARG A 289 6.89 18.33 -26.27
CA ARG A 289 6.19 19.37 -27.02
C ARG A 289 4.89 18.86 -27.65
N LEU A 290 4.92 17.64 -28.19
CA LEU A 290 3.74 17.01 -28.78
C LEU A 290 2.66 16.77 -27.72
N VAL A 291 3.02 16.25 -26.54
CA VAL A 291 2.11 16.06 -25.41
C VAL A 291 1.49 17.40 -25.01
N GLN A 292 2.30 18.45 -24.81
CA GLN A 292 1.80 19.79 -24.47
C GLN A 292 0.84 20.35 -25.55
N GLN A 293 1.17 20.17 -26.83
CA GLN A 293 0.32 20.61 -27.94
C GLN A 293 -1.01 19.85 -27.97
N LEU A 294 -1.00 18.54 -27.75
CA LEU A 294 -2.21 17.71 -27.74
C LEU A 294 -3.08 18.00 -26.51
N GLN A 295 -2.48 18.30 -25.35
CA GLN A 295 -3.22 18.74 -24.15
C GLN A 295 -3.92 20.09 -24.38
N GLN A 296 -3.31 21.02 -25.12
CA GLN A 296 -3.95 22.30 -25.48
C GLN A 296 -5.21 22.10 -26.36
N GLN A 297 -5.32 20.96 -27.06
CA GLN A 297 -6.50 20.59 -27.84
C GLN A 297 -7.62 19.97 -27.00
N GLN A 298 -7.50 19.99 -25.67
CA GLN A 298 -8.46 19.42 -24.72
C GLN A 298 -8.71 17.91 -24.93
N LEU A 299 -7.74 17.20 -25.50
CA LEU A 299 -7.77 15.75 -25.59
C LEU A 299 -7.63 15.13 -24.19
N THR A 300 -8.31 14.01 -23.98
CA THR A 300 -8.14 13.21 -22.76
C THR A 300 -6.74 12.60 -22.71
N ASP A 301 -6.22 12.30 -21.52
CA ASP A 301 -4.88 11.71 -21.36
C ASP A 301 -4.70 10.45 -22.22
N ARG A 302 -5.74 9.60 -22.32
CA ARG A 302 -5.72 8.40 -23.18
C ARG A 302 -5.59 8.74 -24.66
N GLN A 303 -6.34 9.73 -25.15
CA GLN A 303 -6.23 10.17 -26.55
C GLN A 303 -4.86 10.76 -26.84
N VAL A 304 -4.28 11.54 -25.90
CA VAL A 304 -2.92 12.05 -26.03
C VAL A 304 -1.92 10.90 -26.17
N PHE A 305 -2.03 9.87 -25.32
CA PHE A 305 -1.20 8.67 -25.41
C PHE A 305 -1.33 7.97 -26.77
N ASP A 306 -2.55 7.74 -27.23
CA ASP A 306 -2.80 7.03 -28.49
C ASP A 306 -2.23 7.82 -29.69
N GLU A 307 -2.38 9.15 -29.71
CA GLU A 307 -1.82 10.03 -30.75
C GLU A 307 -0.30 10.09 -30.73
N VAL A 308 0.32 10.17 -29.55
CA VAL A 308 1.79 10.11 -29.41
C VAL A 308 2.29 8.77 -29.92
N ASN A 309 1.70 7.67 -29.46
CA ASN A 309 2.13 6.32 -29.83
C ASN A 309 1.99 6.02 -31.33
N GLN A 310 1.05 6.68 -32.03
CA GLN A 310 0.91 6.56 -33.48
C GLN A 310 1.98 7.31 -34.28
N ARG A 311 2.54 8.39 -33.71
CA ARG A 311 3.47 9.29 -34.40
C ARG A 311 4.94 8.97 -34.12
N VAL A 312 5.20 8.12 -33.13
CA VAL A 312 6.54 7.66 -32.77
C VAL A 312 6.99 6.53 -33.70
N ASP A 313 8.28 6.50 -34.04
CA ASP A 313 8.89 5.48 -34.88
C ASP A 313 8.75 4.07 -34.27
N ALA A 314 8.65 3.05 -35.13
CA ALA A 314 8.45 1.64 -34.77
C ALA A 314 9.28 1.14 -33.55
N PRO A 315 10.62 1.32 -33.48
CA PRO A 315 11.39 0.79 -32.33
C PRO A 315 11.00 1.39 -30.98
N ASN A 316 10.43 2.59 -30.97
CA ASN A 316 9.98 3.31 -29.77
C ASN A 316 8.46 3.20 -29.57
N LYS A 317 7.75 2.59 -30.52
CA LYS A 317 6.32 2.37 -30.45
C LYS A 317 5.99 1.42 -29.31
N LEU A 318 5.02 1.80 -28.50
CA LEU A 318 4.53 1.01 -27.38
C LEU A 318 3.49 0.02 -27.87
N VAL A 319 3.77 -1.27 -27.70
CA VAL A 319 2.90 -2.38 -28.09
C VAL A 319 2.26 -2.97 -26.85
N ARG A 320 0.96 -3.22 -26.89
CA ARG A 320 0.23 -3.80 -25.76
C ARG A 320 0.66 -5.25 -25.56
N VAL A 321 1.11 -5.58 -24.36
CA VAL A 321 1.58 -6.91 -23.96
C VAL A 321 0.63 -7.63 -23.01
N ALA A 322 -0.16 -6.91 -22.23
CA ALA A 322 -1.15 -7.49 -21.33
C ALA A 322 -2.34 -6.55 -21.09
N GLN A 323 -3.45 -7.11 -20.58
CA GLN A 323 -4.62 -6.37 -20.13
C GLN A 323 -4.99 -6.81 -18.71
N LEU A 324 -4.88 -5.88 -17.76
CA LEU A 324 -5.16 -6.11 -16.35
C LEU A 324 -6.63 -5.81 -16.07
N LYS A 325 -7.23 -6.58 -15.16
CA LYS A 325 -8.62 -6.39 -14.72
C LYS A 325 -8.74 -5.72 -13.35
N ALA A 326 -7.70 -5.81 -12.53
CA ALA A 326 -7.68 -5.36 -11.15
C ALA A 326 -6.35 -4.65 -10.83
N PRO A 327 -6.33 -3.69 -9.88
CA PRO A 327 -7.48 -3.13 -9.16
C PRO A 327 -8.46 -2.34 -10.04
N ILE A 328 -7.98 -1.82 -11.17
CA ILE A 328 -8.78 -1.19 -12.22
C ILE A 328 -8.37 -1.77 -13.58
N PRO A 329 -9.24 -1.66 -14.61
CA PRO A 329 -8.84 -1.98 -15.98
C PRO A 329 -7.63 -1.14 -16.41
N ALA A 330 -6.58 -1.82 -16.86
CA ALA A 330 -5.36 -1.19 -17.35
C ALA A 330 -4.79 -1.99 -18.52
N ASP A 331 -4.17 -1.30 -19.46
CA ASP A 331 -3.39 -1.92 -20.52
C ASP A 331 -1.90 -1.78 -20.18
N VAL A 332 -1.15 -2.86 -20.31
CA VAL A 332 0.32 -2.85 -20.16
C VAL A 332 0.95 -2.77 -21.53
N TYR A 333 1.83 -1.79 -21.74
CA TYR A 333 2.59 -1.65 -22.96
C TYR A 333 4.09 -1.77 -22.72
N LEU A 334 4.81 -2.22 -23.75
CA LEU A 334 6.26 -2.28 -23.79
C LEU A 334 6.74 -1.75 -25.15
N PRO A 335 7.87 -1.02 -25.23
CA PRO A 335 8.46 -0.64 -26.51
C PRO A 335 8.77 -1.86 -27.39
N GLU A 336 8.49 -1.76 -28.69
CA GLU A 336 8.64 -2.86 -29.66
C GLU A 336 10.04 -3.47 -29.63
N ARG A 337 11.08 -2.64 -29.48
CA ARG A 337 12.48 -3.07 -29.37
C ARG A 337 12.77 -4.06 -28.22
N PHE A 338 11.94 -4.07 -27.17
CA PHE A 338 12.12 -4.97 -26.02
C PHE A 338 11.29 -6.25 -26.10
N LEU A 339 10.40 -6.39 -27.09
CA LEU A 339 9.56 -7.59 -27.24
C LEU A 339 10.40 -8.83 -27.56
N GLU A 340 11.35 -8.71 -28.48
CA GLU A 340 12.25 -9.82 -28.83
C GLU A 340 13.19 -10.17 -27.67
N PHE A 341 13.60 -9.18 -26.88
CA PHE A 341 14.41 -9.40 -25.69
C PHE A 341 13.65 -10.16 -24.59
N ALA A 342 12.38 -9.80 -24.35
CA ALA A 342 11.51 -10.53 -23.41
C ALA A 342 11.36 -12.00 -23.81
N LYS A 343 11.13 -12.27 -25.11
CA LYS A 343 11.04 -13.65 -25.64
C LYS A 343 12.35 -14.43 -25.49
N GLN A 344 13.50 -13.78 -25.73
CA GLN A 344 14.81 -14.43 -25.69
C GLN A 344 15.23 -14.83 -24.27
N ILE A 345 14.97 -13.99 -23.26
CA ILE A 345 15.33 -14.31 -21.87
C ILE A 345 14.46 -15.44 -21.35
N ASP A 346 13.14 -15.38 -21.55
CA ASP A 346 12.26 -16.42 -21.02
C ASP A 346 12.42 -17.76 -21.75
N ALA A 347 12.78 -17.75 -23.04
CA ALA A 347 13.12 -18.98 -23.78
C ALA A 347 14.45 -19.61 -23.32
N ALA A 348 15.39 -18.83 -22.79
CA ALA A 348 16.67 -19.32 -22.28
C ALA A 348 16.58 -19.89 -20.85
N LEU A 349 15.49 -19.62 -20.14
CA LEU A 349 15.25 -20.03 -18.75
C LEU A 349 14.34 -21.26 -18.62
N ILE A 350 13.86 -21.83 -19.73
CA ILE A 350 13.20 -23.14 -19.77
C ILE A 350 14.30 -24.18 -20.10
N PRO A 351 14.74 -25.01 -19.14
CA PRO A 351 15.76 -26.04 -19.37
C PRO A 351 15.30 -27.15 -20.31
#